data_AF-S2F670-F1
#
_entry.id   AF-S2F670-F1
#
_cell.length_a   1.000
_cell.length_b   1.000
_cell.length_c   1.000
_cell.angle_alpha   90.00
_cell.angle_beta   90.00
_cell.angle_gamma   90.00
#
_symmetry.space_group_name_H-M   'P 1'
#
loop_
_entity.id
_entity.type
_entity.pdbx_description
1 polymer ?
#
loop_
_entity_poly.entity_id
_entity_poly.type
_entity_poly.pdbx_seq_one_letter_code
_entity_poly.pdbx_strand_id
1 'polypeptide(L)'
;MYGFFEHPYRVLTLSHVMLIGGLIALAAGAILAYGLDQYLSLPSLVMAHAMTILGPTAIKLGYVMRLLTLNRLRCQPLSQPPGLAG
;
A
#
# COMPACT_ATOMS: atom_id res chain seq x y z
N MET A 1 -4.87 18.90 7.43
CA MET A 1 -5.14 17.65 6.69
C MET A 1 -3.91 16.78 6.41
N TYR A 2 -2.66 17.26 6.56
CA TYR A 2 -1.44 16.44 6.37
C TYR A 2 -0.93 15.69 7.60
N GLY A 3 -1.50 15.89 8.79
CA GLY A 3 -1.11 15.21 10.03
C GLY A 3 -1.29 13.69 10.02
N PHE A 4 -1.92 13.12 8.98
CA PHE A 4 -1.94 11.68 8.77
C PHE A 4 -0.60 11.11 8.32
N PHE A 5 0.17 11.89 7.57
CA PHE A 5 1.44 11.48 6.98
C PHE A 5 2.68 11.95 7.77
N GLU A 6 2.49 12.76 8.81
CA GLU A 6 3.60 13.24 9.66
C GLU A 6 4.19 12.15 10.55
N HIS A 7 3.37 11.19 11.01
CA HIS A 7 3.88 10.13 11.87
C HIS A 7 4.34 8.93 11.01
N PRO A 8 5.66 8.65 10.93
CA PRO A 8 6.20 7.61 10.06
C PRO A 8 5.59 6.22 10.32
N TYR A 9 5.25 5.92 11.58
CA TYR A 9 4.65 4.64 11.95
C TYR A 9 3.23 4.43 11.36
N ARG A 10 2.45 5.51 11.23
CA ARG A 10 1.10 5.45 10.65
C ARG A 10 1.14 5.25 9.14
N VAL A 11 2.09 5.92 8.47
CA VAL A 11 2.34 5.71 7.03
C VAL A 11 2.82 4.29 6.78
N LEU A 12 3.67 3.74 7.65
CA LEU A 12 4.13 2.36 7.54
C LEU A 12 2.98 1.35 7.71
N THR A 13 2.09 1.58 8.67
CA THR A 13 0.89 0.74 8.88
C THR A 13 -0.03 0.80 7.66
N LEU A 14 -0.32 2.00 7.13
CA LEU A 14 -1.11 2.17 5.92
C LEU A 14 -0.47 1.47 4.71
N SER A 15 0.85 1.58 4.57
CA SER A 15 1.60 0.90 3.51
C SER A 15 1.46 -0.62 3.59
N HIS A 16 1.48 -1.18 4.80
CA HIS A 16 1.33 -2.61 5.03
C HIS A 16 -0.07 -3.10 4.67
N VAL A 17 -1.10 -2.34 5.09
CA VAL A 17 -2.50 -2.62 4.73
C VAL A 17 -2.69 -2.55 3.22
N MET A 18 -2.13 -1.55 2.53
CA MET A 18 -2.20 -1.46 1.07
C MET A 18 -1.47 -2.60 0.36
N LEU A 19 -0.32 -3.05 0.87
CA LEU A 19 0.42 -4.17 0.30
C LEU A 19 -0.35 -5.48 0.42
N ILE A 20 -0.87 -5.79 1.61
CA ILE A 20 -1.64 -7.03 1.85
C ILE A 20 -2.99 -6.96 1.16
N GLY A 21 -3.73 -5.85 1.33
CA GLY A 21 -5.03 -5.66 0.70
C GLY A 21 -4.94 -5.68 -0.82
N GLY A 22 -3.93 -5.03 -1.40
CA GLY A 22 -3.68 -5.05 -2.84
C GLY A 22 -3.29 -6.44 -3.35
N LEU A 23 -2.52 -7.22 -2.57
CA LEU A 23 -2.19 -8.60 -2.91
C LEU A 23 -3.43 -9.51 -2.91
N ILE A 24 -4.27 -9.41 -1.87
CA ILE A 24 -5.51 -10.17 -1.77
C ILE A 24 -6.45 -9.80 -2.91
N ALA A 25 -6.65 -8.50 -3.16
CA ALA A 25 -7.50 -8.02 -4.26
C ALA A 25 -6.98 -8.45 -5.63
N LEU A 26 -5.66 -8.41 -5.87
CA LEU A 26 -5.06 -8.89 -7.10
C LEU A 26 -5.25 -10.39 -7.29
N ALA A 27 -5.00 -11.19 -6.25
CA ALA A 27 -5.17 -12.64 -6.31
C ALA A 27 -6.65 -13.01 -6.56
N ALA A 28 -7.57 -12.40 -5.81
CA ALA A 28 -9.01 -12.60 -6.00
C ALA A 28 -9.47 -12.17 -7.40
N GLY A 29 -9.06 -10.98 -7.85
CA GLY A 29 -9.37 -10.47 -9.19
C GLY A 29 -8.82 -11.39 -10.29
N ALA A 30 -7.60 -11.89 -10.16
CA ALA A 30 -6.99 -12.77 -11.16
C ALA A 30 -7.70 -14.12 -11.23
N ILE A 31 -8.04 -14.70 -10.08
CA ILE A 31 -8.80 -15.96 -10.00
C ILE A 31 -10.19 -15.78 -10.63
N LEU A 32 -10.90 -14.70 -10.28
CA LEU A 32 -12.25 -14.45 -10.80
C LEU A 32 -12.24 -14.11 -12.29
N ALA A 33 -11.32 -13.25 -12.74
CA ALA A 33 -11.30 -12.75 -14.12
C ALA A 33 -10.77 -13.76 -15.13
N TYR A 34 -9.85 -14.66 -14.74
CA TYR A 34 -9.24 -15.62 -15.65
C TYR A 34 -9.59 -17.08 -15.34
N GLY A 35 -9.91 -17.41 -14.09
CA GLY A 35 -10.23 -18.78 -13.68
C GLY A 35 -11.72 -19.11 -13.72
N LEU A 36 -12.57 -18.18 -13.28
CA LEU A 36 -14.02 -18.37 -13.18
C LEU A 36 -14.84 -17.55 -14.18
N ASP A 37 -14.21 -16.96 -15.19
CA ASP A 37 -14.84 -16.10 -16.20
C ASP A 37 -16.17 -16.68 -16.73
N GLN A 38 -16.17 -17.96 -17.09
CA GLN A 38 -17.34 -18.65 -17.65
C GLN A 38 -18.56 -18.74 -16.71
N TYR A 39 -18.37 -18.54 -15.40
CA TYR A 39 -19.43 -18.58 -14.39
C TYR A 39 -19.88 -17.18 -13.95
N LEU A 40 -19.22 -16.11 -14.39
CA LEU A 40 -19.50 -14.74 -13.99
C LEU A 40 -20.37 -14.01 -15.02
N SER A 41 -21.31 -13.22 -14.53
CA SER A 41 -22.03 -12.24 -15.36
C SER A 41 -21.08 -11.13 -15.86
N LEU A 42 -21.44 -10.44 -16.95
CA LEU A 42 -20.61 -9.34 -17.48
C LEU A 42 -20.25 -8.26 -16.43
N PRO A 43 -21.18 -7.74 -15.61
CA PRO A 43 -20.83 -6.75 -14.59
C PRO A 43 -19.82 -7.27 -13.55
N SER A 44 -19.99 -8.51 -13.10
CA SER A 44 -19.05 -9.13 -12.14
C SER A 44 -17.67 -9.36 -12.77
N LEU A 45 -17.62 -9.72 -14.06
CA LEU A 45 -16.37 -9.91 -14.78
C LEU A 45 -15.61 -8.59 -14.93
N VAL A 46 -16.30 -7.50 -15.25
CA VAL A 46 -15.72 -6.15 -15.29
C VAL A 46 -15.17 -5.76 -13.92
N MET A 47 -15.87 -6.06 -12.82
CA MET A 47 -15.37 -5.81 -11.47
C MET A 47 -14.14 -6.67 -11.12
N ALA A 48 -14.10 -7.92 -11.58
CA ALA A 48 -12.94 -8.78 -11.40
C ALA A 48 -11.69 -8.23 -12.15
N HIS A 49 -11.86 -7.77 -13.39
CA HIS A 49 -10.78 -7.06 -14.12
C HIS A 49 -10.41 -5.72 -13.48
N ALA A 50 -11.38 -4.97 -12.93
CA ALA A 50 -11.07 -3.76 -12.19
C ALA A 50 -10.18 -4.08 -10.97
N MET A 51 -10.43 -5.17 -10.25
CA MET A 51 -9.57 -5.62 -9.15
C MET A 51 -8.15 -5.99 -9.62
N THR A 52 -7.97 -6.57 -10.80
CA THR A 52 -6.62 -6.86 -11.32
C THR A 52 -5.84 -5.61 -11.73
N ILE A 53 -6.51 -4.48 -11.96
CA ILE A 53 -5.87 -3.17 -12.19
C ILE A 53 -5.64 -2.44 -10.85
N LEU A 54 -6.62 -2.46 -9.96
CA LEU A 54 -6.56 -1.79 -8.66
C LEU A 54 -5.60 -2.47 -7.67
N GLY A 55 -5.46 -3.79 -7.72
CA GLY A 55 -4.54 -4.54 -6.87
C GLY A 55 -3.06 -4.12 -7.03
N PRO A 56 -2.48 -4.20 -8.24
CA PRO A 56 -1.09 -3.81 -8.49
C PRO A 56 -0.83 -2.33 -8.24
N THR A 57 -1.81 -1.47 -8.51
CA THR A 57 -1.70 -0.04 -8.22
C THR A 57 -1.67 0.24 -6.72
N ALA A 58 -2.51 -0.43 -5.93
CA ALA A 58 -2.46 -0.38 -4.47
C ALA A 58 -1.12 -0.89 -3.92
N ILE A 59 -0.61 -2.02 -4.44
CA ILE A 59 0.70 -2.57 -4.05
C ILE A 59 1.82 -1.56 -4.35
N LYS A 60 1.83 -0.96 -5.55
CA LYS A 60 2.84 0.01 -5.95
C LYS A 60 2.83 1.25 -5.04
N LEU A 61 1.64 1.78 -4.74
CA LEU A 61 1.49 2.92 -3.83
C LEU A 61 1.94 2.57 -2.39
N GLY A 62 1.53 1.41 -1.88
CA GLY A 62 1.98 0.90 -0.59
C GLY A 62 3.51 0.75 -0.53
N TYR A 63 4.12 0.18 -1.56
CA TYR A 63 5.57 0.00 -1.62
C TYR A 63 6.33 1.34 -1.62
N VAL A 64 5.89 2.31 -2.42
CA VAL A 64 6.48 3.65 -2.45
C VAL A 64 6.35 4.33 -1.08
N MET A 65 5.18 4.25 -0.42
CA MET A 65 5.01 4.81 0.93
C MET A 65 5.92 4.14 1.97
N ARG A 66 6.10 2.83 1.89
CA ARG A 66 7.03 2.08 2.74
C ARG A 66 8.47 2.56 2.54
N LEU A 67 8.92 2.65 1.28
CA LEU A 67 10.25 3.14 0.93
C LEU A 67 10.49 4.57 1.40
N LEU A 68 9.55 5.48 1.14
CA LEU A 68 9.64 6.88 1.56
C LEU A 68 9.76 7.01 3.09
N THR A 69 8.96 6.23 3.82
CA THR A 69 8.98 6.20 5.29
C THR A 69 10.31 5.67 5.82
N LEU A 70 10.78 4.55 5.27
CA LEU A 70 12.09 3.99 5.64
C LEU A 70 13.23 4.95 5.29
N ASN A 71 13.15 5.66 4.16
CA ASN A 71 14.14 6.67 3.80
C ASN A 71 14.16 7.84 4.78
N ARG A 72 12.98 8.35 5.20
CA ARG A 72 12.88 9.39 6.23
C ARG A 72 13.47 8.95 7.57
N LEU A 73 13.14 7.74 8.03
CA LEU A 73 13.70 7.17 9.25
C LEU A 73 15.23 6.99 9.17
N ARG A 74 15.75 6.60 7.99
CA ARG A 74 17.20 6.47 7.74
C ARG A 74 17.94 7.78 7.58
N CYS A 75 17.28 8.88 7.19
CA CYS A 75 17.88 10.21 7.10
C CYS A 75 17.72 11.03 8.40
N GLN A 76 16.88 10.58 9.33
CA GLN A 76 16.77 11.09 10.70
C GLN A 76 17.83 10.59 11.74
N PRO A 77 19.06 10.13 11.40
CA PRO A 77 20.07 9.81 12.42
C PRO A 77 20.96 10.93 12.99
N LEU A 78 20.93 12.20 12.59
CA LEU A 78 22.03 13.13 13.00
C LEU A 78 21.67 14.58 13.38
N SER A 79 20.43 14.91 13.75
CA SER A 79 20.10 16.26 14.28
C SER A 79 19.88 16.31 15.79
N GLN A 80 20.55 15.45 16.56
CA GLN A 80 20.57 15.54 18.02
C GLN A 80 22.02 15.68 18.53
N PRO A 81 22.60 16.89 18.52
CA PRO A 81 23.78 17.15 19.32
C PRO A 81 23.40 17.15 20.83
N PRO A 82 24.23 16.57 21.70
CA PRO A 82 23.99 16.58 23.14
C PRO A 82 24.33 17.96 23.72
N GLY A 83 23.33 18.80 23.95
CA GLY A 83 23.43 19.96 24.87
C GLY A 83 22.77 19.55 26.19
N LEU A 84 23.46 19.35 27.33
CA LEU A 84 24.14 20.37 28.13
C LEU A 84 23.27 21.64 28.27
N ALA A 85 22.21 21.55 29.07
CA ALA A 85 21.60 22.69 29.75
C ALA A 85 20.80 22.17 30.96
N GLY A 86 21.37 22.36 32.16
CA GLY A 86 20.77 22.01 33.46
C GLY A 86 21.79 21.41 34.41
#